data_AF-A0A522UUD1-F1
#
_entry.id   AF-A0A522UUD1-F1
#
_cell.length_a   1.000
_cell.length_b   1.000
_cell.length_c   1.000
_cell.angle_alpha   90.00
_cell.angle_beta   90.00
_cell.angle_gamma   90.00
#
_symmetry.space_group_name_H-M   'P 1'
#
loop_
_entity.id
_entity.type
_entity.pdbx_description
1 polymer ?
#
loop_
_entity_poly.entity_id
_entity_poly.type
_entity_poly.pdbx_seq_one_letter_code
_entity_poly.pdbx_strand_id
1 'polypeptide(L)'
;MKILIYLMTVLVLSPAYANAFCFEEAGKKYGISPALLEAIAKNESNLNPKAVNRNRNGSLDYGLMQINSSWIGPLRLKPSDLMSDPCYNTFVGAKILKQCIDRYGLSWEAVGCYNAVDKNKRVDYTWRIHKKLNIMVNEPEQESKETKYQKNSPAALTQRTNSFLYFKIREASPN
;
A
#
# COMPACT_ATOMS: atom_id res chain seq x y z
N MET A 1 31.11 -17.04 54.69
CA MET A 1 29.77 -16.50 54.40
C MET A 1 29.88 -15.31 53.46
N LYS A 2 29.08 -15.33 52.38
CA LYS A 2 28.40 -14.18 51.73
C LYS A 2 29.27 -13.25 50.86
N ILE A 3 28.94 -12.88 49.62
CA ILE A 3 27.76 -13.05 48.75
C ILE A 3 28.29 -12.96 47.30
N LEU A 4 27.94 -13.92 46.43
CA LEU A 4 28.12 -13.77 44.98
C LEU A 4 27.12 -12.73 44.48
N ILE A 5 27.60 -11.63 43.91
CA ILE A 5 26.77 -10.62 43.25
C ILE A 5 26.43 -11.15 41.85
N TYR A 6 25.21 -11.69 41.70
CA TYR A 6 24.67 -12.05 40.40
C TYR A 6 24.13 -10.77 39.75
N LEU A 7 24.87 -10.23 38.78
CA LEU A 7 24.45 -9.09 37.99
C LEU A 7 23.33 -9.55 37.05
N MET A 8 22.07 -9.46 37.51
CA MET A 8 20.88 -9.65 36.67
C MET A 8 20.81 -8.50 35.65
N THR A 9 21.41 -8.69 34.49
CA THR A 9 21.21 -7.86 33.31
C THR A 9 19.76 -8.02 32.85
N VAL A 10 18.90 -7.10 33.27
CA VAL A 10 17.53 -6.99 32.74
C VAL A 10 17.64 -6.53 31.30
N LEU A 11 17.50 -7.48 30.37
CA LEU A 11 17.41 -7.22 28.94
C LEU A 11 16.06 -6.52 28.67
N VAL A 12 16.07 -5.19 28.61
CA VAL A 12 14.88 -4.40 28.27
C VAL A 12 14.57 -4.64 26.79
N LEU A 13 13.65 -5.55 26.50
CA LEU A 13 13.03 -5.67 25.17
C LEU A 13 12.16 -4.43 24.96
N SER A 14 12.72 -3.40 24.34
CA SER A 14 11.94 -2.30 23.79
C SER A 14 11.00 -2.87 22.72
N PRO A 15 9.68 -2.64 22.79
CA PRO A 15 8.79 -3.04 21.71
C PRO A 15 9.24 -2.30 20.44
N ALA A 16 9.69 -3.06 19.44
CA ALA A 16 9.85 -2.51 18.10
C ALA A 16 8.46 -2.12 17.63
N TYR A 17 8.19 -0.82 17.50
CA TYR A 17 7.00 -0.32 16.84
C TYR A 17 7.07 -0.72 15.37
N ALA A 18 6.57 -1.92 15.06
CA ALA A 18 6.28 -2.31 13.69
C ALA A 18 5.14 -1.42 13.21
N ASN A 19 5.44 -0.47 12.32
CA ASN A 19 4.39 0.32 11.68
C ASN A 19 3.64 -0.62 10.74
N ALA A 20 2.49 -1.14 11.19
CA ALA A 20 1.57 -1.83 10.30
C ALA A 20 0.95 -0.81 9.36
N PHE A 21 1.24 -0.93 8.05
CA PHE A 21 0.69 -0.02 7.04
C PHE A 21 -0.78 -0.28 6.71
N CYS A 22 -1.39 -1.32 7.28
CA CYS A 22 -2.81 -1.64 7.16
C CYS A 22 -3.34 -1.83 5.72
N PHE A 23 -2.51 -2.38 4.81
CA PHE A 23 -2.94 -2.64 3.43
C PHE A 23 -4.06 -3.69 3.37
N GLU A 24 -4.00 -4.73 4.20
CA GLU A 24 -5.02 -5.78 4.27
C GLU A 24 -6.36 -5.24 4.76
N GLU A 25 -6.34 -4.48 5.86
CA GLU A 25 -7.53 -3.94 6.50
C GLU A 25 -8.19 -2.86 5.64
N ALA A 26 -7.38 -1.98 5.03
CA ALA A 26 -7.88 -0.98 4.09
C ALA A 26 -8.44 -1.64 2.82
N GLY A 27 -7.73 -2.65 2.29
CA GLY A 27 -8.15 -3.42 1.13
C GLY A 27 -9.50 -4.10 1.37
N LYS A 28 -9.63 -4.81 2.49
CA LYS A 28 -10.89 -5.43 2.92
C LYS A 28 -12.02 -4.40 3.08
N LYS A 29 -11.75 -3.26 3.70
CA LYS A 29 -12.77 -2.22 3.95
C LYS A 29 -13.34 -1.62 2.66
N TYR A 30 -12.49 -1.38 1.66
CA TYR A 30 -12.89 -0.68 0.43
C TYR A 30 -13.07 -1.60 -0.78
N GLY A 31 -12.84 -2.91 -0.63
CA GLY A 31 -12.91 -3.88 -1.73
C GLY A 31 -11.78 -3.67 -2.75
N ILE A 32 -10.57 -3.39 -2.27
CA ILE A 32 -9.38 -3.10 -3.07
C ILE A 32 -8.31 -4.13 -2.74
N SER A 33 -7.55 -4.60 -3.74
CA SER A 33 -6.44 -5.52 -3.52
C SER A 33 -5.38 -4.88 -2.58
N PRO A 34 -4.98 -5.56 -1.49
CA PRO A 34 -3.89 -5.10 -0.63
C PRO A 34 -2.58 -4.87 -1.40
N ALA A 35 -2.24 -5.78 -2.33
CA ALA A 35 -1.06 -5.67 -3.17
C ALA A 35 -1.08 -4.41 -4.06
N LEU A 36 -2.27 -3.99 -4.53
CA LEU A 36 -2.41 -2.74 -5.27
C LEU A 36 -2.15 -1.52 -4.39
N LEU A 37 -2.70 -1.51 -3.17
CA LEU A 37 -2.47 -0.40 -2.21
C LEU A 37 -0.99 -0.28 -1.86
N GLU A 38 -0.32 -1.41 -1.66
CA GLU A 38 1.12 -1.45 -1.43
C GLU A 38 1.91 -0.97 -2.65
N ALA A 39 1.55 -1.40 -3.87
CA ALA A 39 2.20 -0.94 -5.10
C ALA A 39 2.08 0.59 -5.29
N ILE A 40 0.92 1.15 -4.94
CA ILE A 40 0.70 2.61 -4.92
C ILE A 40 1.59 3.24 -3.86
N ALA A 41 1.55 2.79 -2.61
CA ALA A 41 2.39 3.35 -1.54
C ALA A 41 3.91 3.26 -1.85
N LYS A 42 4.36 2.17 -2.48
CA LYS A 42 5.73 1.98 -2.95
C LYS A 42 6.08 2.93 -4.10
N ASN A 43 5.12 3.30 -4.94
CA ASN A 43 5.32 4.33 -5.96
C ASN A 43 5.35 5.74 -5.37
N GLU A 44 4.46 6.02 -4.43
CA GLU A 44 4.25 7.35 -3.86
C GLU A 44 5.41 7.77 -2.93
N SER A 45 5.78 6.91 -1.99
CA SER A 45 6.75 7.26 -0.94
C SER A 45 7.91 6.28 -0.82
N ASN A 46 7.95 5.23 -1.65
CA ASN A 46 8.81 4.07 -1.45
C ASN A 46 8.60 3.42 -0.06
N LEU A 47 7.34 3.42 0.42
CA LEU A 47 6.95 2.98 1.77
C LEU A 47 7.54 3.82 2.91
N ASN A 48 7.83 5.10 2.66
CA ASN A 48 8.29 6.03 3.69
C ASN A 48 7.08 6.75 4.34
N PRO A 49 6.68 6.40 5.57
CA PRO A 49 5.53 7.02 6.22
C PRO A 49 5.77 8.49 6.59
N LYS A 50 7.02 8.96 6.57
CA LYS A 50 7.41 10.34 6.90
C LYS A 50 7.62 11.22 5.66
N ALA A 51 7.29 10.74 4.46
CA ALA A 51 7.48 11.49 3.23
C ALA A 51 6.59 12.73 3.18
N VAL A 52 7.19 13.88 2.84
CA VAL A 52 6.46 15.12 2.56
C VAL A 52 7.04 15.73 1.29
N ASN A 53 6.19 15.95 0.28
CA ASN A 53 6.60 16.56 -0.97
C ASN A 53 5.82 17.84 -1.23
N ARG A 54 6.48 18.83 -1.86
CA ARG A 54 5.85 20.08 -2.28
C ARG A 54 5.75 20.14 -3.80
N ASN A 55 4.53 20.29 -4.28
CA ASN A 55 4.23 20.42 -5.70
C ASN A 55 4.49 21.85 -6.21
N ARG A 56 4.66 21.99 -7.54
CA ARG A 56 4.91 23.29 -8.19
C ARG A 56 3.81 24.32 -7.93
N ASN A 57 2.56 23.86 -7.81
CA ASN A 57 1.40 24.70 -7.50
C ASN A 57 1.30 25.07 -6.00
N GLY A 58 2.26 24.68 -5.17
CA GLY A 58 2.30 24.97 -3.74
C GLY A 58 1.57 23.96 -2.85
N SER A 59 0.81 23.01 -3.42
CA SER A 59 0.19 21.93 -2.65
C SER A 59 1.25 20.98 -2.05
N LEU A 60 0.90 20.35 -0.93
CA LEU A 60 1.76 19.39 -0.22
C LEU A 60 1.18 17.98 -0.29
N ASP A 61 2.03 16.96 -0.35
CA ASP A 61 1.65 15.54 -0.30
C ASP A 61 2.19 14.91 0.98
N TYR A 62 1.32 14.20 1.72
CA TYR A 62 1.62 13.73 3.07
C TYR A 62 1.69 12.20 3.20
N GLY A 63 2.79 11.74 3.79
CA GLY A 63 2.95 10.40 4.35
C GLY A 63 3.00 9.27 3.32
N LEU A 64 2.65 8.08 3.79
CA LEU A 64 2.85 6.80 3.11
C LEU A 64 2.24 6.75 1.69
N MET A 65 1.00 7.22 1.55
CA MET A 65 0.27 7.23 0.29
C MET A 65 0.25 8.61 -0.40
N GLN A 66 1.09 9.55 0.07
CA GLN A 66 1.24 10.90 -0.49
C GLN A 66 -0.09 11.62 -0.71
N ILE A 67 -0.89 11.71 0.35
CA ILE A 67 -2.21 12.35 0.29
C ILE A 67 -2.04 13.85 0.04
N ASN A 68 -2.51 14.34 -1.10
CA ASN A 68 -2.40 15.75 -1.45
C ASN A 68 -3.27 16.65 -0.54
N SER A 69 -2.74 17.83 -0.22
CA SER A 69 -3.38 18.85 0.62
C SER A 69 -4.77 19.29 0.13
N SER A 70 -5.07 19.15 -1.16
CA SER A 70 -6.41 19.39 -1.72
C SER A 70 -7.50 18.49 -1.14
N TRP A 71 -7.15 17.32 -0.59
CA TRP A 71 -8.09 16.40 0.05
C TRP A 71 -8.39 16.74 1.52
N ILE A 72 -7.60 17.62 2.15
CA ILE A 72 -7.71 17.93 3.58
C ILE A 72 -9.08 18.50 3.93
N GLY A 73 -9.51 19.55 3.20
CA GLY A 73 -10.82 20.17 3.39
C GLY A 73 -11.98 19.22 3.07
N PRO A 74 -12.06 18.67 1.85
CA PRO A 74 -13.16 17.79 1.42
C PRO A 74 -13.37 16.57 2.32
N LEU A 75 -12.29 15.99 2.85
CA LEU A 75 -12.35 14.80 3.71
C LEU A 75 -12.25 15.12 5.20
N ARG A 76 -12.18 16.41 5.58
CA ARG A 76 -12.02 16.90 6.97
C ARG A 76 -10.85 16.24 7.70
N LEU A 77 -9.72 16.11 7.01
CA LEU A 77 -8.51 15.50 7.52
C LEU A 77 -7.69 16.50 8.33
N LYS A 78 -6.76 16.00 9.12
CA LYS A 78 -5.68 16.80 9.70
C LYS A 78 -4.35 16.31 9.13
N PRO A 79 -3.48 17.20 8.62
CA PRO A 79 -2.15 16.81 8.17
C PRO A 79 -1.33 16.09 9.25
N SER A 80 -1.52 16.45 10.53
CA SER A 80 -0.87 15.76 11.66
C SER A 80 -1.17 14.27 11.68
N ASP A 81 -2.44 13.90 11.52
CA ASP A 81 -2.90 12.52 11.64
C ASP A 81 -2.37 11.68 10.47
N LEU A 82 -2.33 12.28 9.26
CA LEU A 82 -1.73 11.66 8.08
C LEU A 82 -0.23 11.39 8.21
N MET A 83 0.47 12.15 9.07
CA MET A 83 1.91 12.04 9.30
C MET A 83 2.27 11.19 10.51
N SER A 84 1.40 11.15 11.53
CA SER A 84 1.63 10.38 12.75
C SER A 84 1.17 8.93 12.64
N ASP A 85 0.18 8.65 11.80
CA ASP A 85 -0.41 7.32 11.67
C ASP A 85 -0.38 6.84 10.20
N PRO A 86 0.58 5.97 9.82
CA PRO A 86 0.66 5.46 8.47
C PRO A 86 -0.49 4.50 8.11
N CYS A 87 -1.08 3.81 9.08
CA CYS A 87 -2.27 3.00 8.86
C CYS A 87 -3.46 3.88 8.47
N TYR A 88 -3.68 4.98 9.20
CA TYR A 88 -4.69 5.98 8.86
C TYR A 88 -4.43 6.59 7.48
N ASN A 89 -3.17 6.92 7.16
CA ASN A 89 -2.78 7.40 5.83
C ASN A 89 -3.18 6.41 4.72
N THR A 90 -2.94 5.11 4.92
CA THR A 90 -3.40 4.05 3.99
C THR A 90 -4.91 4.02 3.85
N PHE A 91 -5.66 4.09 4.95
CA PHE A 91 -7.12 4.12 4.90
C PHE A 91 -7.67 5.34 4.13
N VAL A 92 -7.01 6.48 4.23
CA VAL A 92 -7.35 7.69 3.48
C VAL A 92 -7.03 7.50 1.99
N GLY A 93 -5.85 6.98 1.65
CA GLY A 93 -5.48 6.68 0.27
C GLY A 93 -6.44 5.68 -0.38
N ALA A 94 -6.77 4.61 0.32
CA ALA A 94 -7.76 3.62 -0.14
C ALA A 94 -9.16 4.24 -0.32
N LYS A 95 -9.58 5.17 0.55
CA LYS A 95 -10.84 5.91 0.39
C LYS A 95 -10.84 6.77 -0.87
N ILE A 96 -9.75 7.46 -1.17
CA ILE A 96 -9.61 8.28 -2.39
C ILE A 96 -9.64 7.38 -3.63
N LEU A 97 -8.90 6.27 -3.61
CA LEU A 97 -8.93 5.30 -4.71
C LEU A 97 -10.34 4.73 -4.90
N LYS A 98 -11.08 4.47 -3.81
CA LYS A 98 -12.48 4.04 -3.89
C LYS A 98 -13.36 5.07 -4.61
N GLN A 99 -13.18 6.36 -4.34
CA GLN A 99 -13.91 7.42 -5.08
C GLN A 99 -13.58 7.43 -6.58
N CYS A 100 -12.32 7.15 -6.94
CA CYS A 100 -11.95 6.97 -8.35
C CYS A 100 -12.60 5.73 -8.97
N ILE A 101 -12.65 4.61 -8.24
CA ILE A 101 -13.33 3.38 -8.68
C ILE A 101 -14.83 3.62 -8.84
N ASP A 102 -15.46 4.38 -7.96
CA ASP A 102 -16.88 4.72 -8.07
C ASP A 102 -17.17 5.53 -9.33
N ARG A 103 -16.22 6.38 -9.76
CA ARG A 103 -16.35 7.20 -10.97
C ARG A 103 -16.03 6.45 -12.26
N TYR A 104 -14.97 5.64 -12.28
CA TYR A 104 -14.42 5.04 -13.50
C TYR A 104 -14.64 3.52 -13.59
N GLY A 105 -15.34 2.94 -12.62
CA GLY A 105 -15.45 1.51 -12.42
C GLY A 105 -14.14 0.90 -11.92
N LEU A 106 -14.16 -0.42 -11.68
CA LEU A 106 -12.95 -1.18 -11.38
C LEU A 106 -12.10 -1.29 -12.67
N SER A 107 -11.36 -0.22 -12.98
CA SER A 107 -10.52 -0.07 -14.16
C SER A 107 -9.17 0.56 -13.85
N TRP A 108 -8.22 0.41 -14.77
CA TRP A 108 -6.93 1.11 -14.73
C TRP A 108 -7.07 2.63 -14.77
N GLU A 109 -8.16 3.14 -15.36
CA GLU A 109 -8.45 4.57 -15.34
C GLU A 109 -8.73 5.09 -13.92
N ALA A 110 -9.33 4.26 -13.05
CA ALA A 110 -9.50 4.58 -11.63
C ALA A 110 -8.16 4.68 -10.90
N VAL A 111 -7.19 3.82 -11.23
CA VAL A 111 -5.83 3.90 -10.67
C VAL A 111 -5.15 5.20 -11.11
N GLY A 112 -5.23 5.55 -12.40
CA GLY A 112 -4.71 6.82 -12.89
C GLY A 112 -5.34 8.03 -12.19
N CYS A 113 -6.67 8.01 -11.99
CA CYS A 113 -7.43 9.06 -11.32
C CYS A 113 -6.89 9.41 -9.92
N TYR A 114 -6.32 8.44 -9.20
CA TYR A 114 -5.72 8.67 -7.88
C TYR A 114 -4.65 9.77 -7.92
N ASN A 115 -3.85 9.81 -8.99
CA ASN A 115 -2.69 10.68 -9.09
C ASN A 115 -2.95 12.00 -9.82
N ALA A 116 -3.82 12.01 -10.84
CA ALA A 116 -3.97 13.17 -11.70
C ALA A 116 -5.36 13.28 -12.33
N VAL A 117 -5.74 14.52 -12.66
CA VAL A 117 -6.90 14.82 -13.52
C VAL A 117 -6.54 14.69 -15.01
N ASP A 118 -5.34 15.14 -15.38
CA ASP A 118 -4.86 15.11 -16.76
C ASP A 118 -4.75 13.67 -17.31
N LYS A 119 -5.32 13.43 -18.49
CA LYS A 119 -5.42 12.08 -19.07
C LYS A 119 -4.06 11.43 -19.33
N ASN A 120 -3.08 12.18 -19.83
CA ASN A 120 -1.77 11.62 -20.16
C ASN A 120 -1.03 11.23 -18.88
N LYS A 121 -1.06 12.09 -17.86
CA LYS A 121 -0.49 11.77 -16.54
C LYS A 121 -1.14 10.54 -15.90
N ARG A 122 -2.47 10.38 -16.05
CA ARG A 122 -3.18 9.18 -15.57
C ARG A 122 -2.67 7.90 -16.23
N VAL A 123 -2.44 7.92 -17.55
CA VAL A 123 -1.90 6.77 -18.30
C VAL A 123 -0.48 6.46 -17.83
N ASP A 124 0.40 7.47 -17.74
CA ASP A 124 1.77 7.26 -17.28
C ASP A 124 1.83 6.70 -15.86
N TYR A 125 0.99 7.21 -14.96
CA TYR A 125 0.86 6.72 -13.59
C TYR A 125 0.42 5.26 -13.55
N THR A 126 -0.63 4.94 -14.30
CA THR A 126 -1.17 3.58 -14.42
C THR A 126 -0.09 2.58 -14.82
N TRP A 127 0.73 2.90 -15.83
CA TRP A 127 1.81 2.02 -16.27
C TRP A 127 2.86 1.78 -15.18
N ARG A 128 3.21 2.81 -14.40
CA ARG A 128 4.14 2.66 -13.27
C ARG A 128 3.59 1.71 -12.21
N ILE A 129 2.31 1.85 -11.86
CA ILE A 129 1.65 0.99 -10.87
C ILE A 129 1.53 -0.44 -11.40
N HIS A 130 1.08 -0.63 -12.63
CA HIS A 130 0.96 -1.95 -13.26
C HIS A 130 2.32 -2.68 -13.28
N LYS A 131 3.40 -2.00 -13.66
CA LYS A 131 4.75 -2.59 -13.64
C LYS A 131 5.17 -3.01 -12.23
N LYS A 132 4.98 -2.13 -11.23
CA LYS A 132 5.31 -2.43 -9.82
C LYS A 132 4.51 -3.60 -9.29
N LEU A 133 3.20 -3.60 -9.53
CA LEU A 133 2.30 -4.67 -9.09
C LEU A 133 2.68 -6.02 -9.72
N ASN A 134 2.99 -6.04 -11.02
CA ASN A 134 3.42 -7.27 -11.68
C ASN A 134 4.74 -7.80 -11.14
N ILE A 135 5.69 -6.92 -10.79
CA ILE A 135 6.93 -7.31 -10.12
C ILE A 135 6.61 -7.93 -8.76
N MET A 136 5.83 -7.24 -7.94
CA MET A 136 5.48 -7.70 -6.58
C MET A 136 4.72 -9.02 -6.55
N VAL A 137 3.87 -9.28 -7.55
CA VAL A 137 3.01 -10.48 -7.59
C VAL A 137 3.69 -11.67 -8.28
N ASN A 138 4.60 -11.43 -9.23
CA ASN A 138 5.22 -12.49 -10.04
C ASN A 138 6.68 -12.79 -9.67
N GLU A 139 7.33 -11.98 -8.83
CA GLU A 139 8.63 -12.36 -8.30
C GLU A 139 8.46 -13.47 -7.25
N PRO A 140 9.29 -14.54 -7.30
CA PRO A 140 9.30 -15.53 -6.25
C PRO A 140 9.75 -14.84 -4.96
N GLU A 141 8.83 -14.74 -4.01
CA GLU A 141 9.13 -14.33 -2.64
C GLU A 141 10.35 -15.13 -2.17
N GLN A 142 11.42 -14.43 -1.79
CA GLN A 142 12.53 -15.07 -1.09
C GLN A 142 11.98 -15.56 0.25
N GLU A 143 11.52 -16.81 0.24
CA GLU A 143 11.08 -17.59 1.38
C GLU A 143 12.02 -17.32 2.55
N SER A 144 11.48 -16.65 3.57
CA SER A 144 12.11 -16.53 4.87
C SER A 144 12.57 -17.92 5.31
N LYS A 145 13.88 -18.06 5.50
CA LYS A 145 14.57 -19.25 5.99
C LYS A 145 14.02 -19.66 7.36
N GLU A 146 12.93 -20.44 7.43
CA GLU A 146 12.56 -21.09 8.70
C GLU A 146 11.73 -22.38 8.62
N THR A 147 11.31 -22.86 7.44
CA THR A 147 10.52 -24.12 7.38
C THR A 147 11.12 -25.17 6.44
N LYS A 148 12.38 -25.57 6.66
CA LYS A 148 12.99 -26.76 6.03
C LYS A 148 13.09 -27.96 6.97
N TYR A 149 12.09 -28.18 7.82
CA TYR A 149 12.06 -29.37 8.68
C TYR A 149 10.68 -30.02 8.82
N GLN A 150 9.81 -29.98 7.81
CA GLN A 150 8.69 -30.93 7.71
C GLN A 150 8.02 -30.89 6.33
N LYS A 151 8.57 -31.61 5.34
CA LYS A 151 7.78 -32.03 4.19
C LYS A 151 8.30 -33.31 3.54
N ASN A 152 8.05 -34.43 4.23
CA ASN A 152 7.86 -35.72 3.59
C ASN A 152 6.42 -36.18 3.84
N SER A 153 5.49 -35.74 2.99
CA SER A 153 4.23 -36.46 2.74
C SER A 153 3.55 -35.90 1.48
N PRO A 154 3.18 -36.73 0.47
CA PRO A 154 2.63 -36.27 -0.79
C PRO A 154 1.10 -36.32 -0.75
N ALA A 155 0.42 -35.20 -0.51
CA ALA A 155 -0.98 -35.01 -0.88
C ALA A 155 -1.41 -33.55 -0.65
N ALA A 156 -1.45 -32.78 -1.73
CA ALA A 156 -2.42 -31.70 -1.99
C ALA A 156 -1.91 -30.89 -3.20
N LEU A 157 -2.19 -31.40 -4.40
CA LEU A 157 -2.52 -30.51 -5.51
C LEU A 157 -3.78 -29.71 -5.12
N THR A 158 -3.96 -28.53 -5.73
CA THR A 158 -4.99 -27.49 -5.51
C THR A 158 -4.43 -26.39 -4.60
N GLN A 159 -4.07 -25.19 -5.06
CA GLN A 159 -4.89 -24.28 -5.85
C GLN A 159 -4.01 -23.18 -6.49
N ARG A 160 -3.57 -23.36 -7.74
CA ARG A 160 -3.07 -22.25 -8.58
C ARG A 160 -4.29 -21.57 -9.21
N THR A 161 -5.06 -20.83 -8.43
CA THR A 161 -6.23 -20.13 -8.97
C THR A 161 -5.89 -18.70 -9.34
N ASN A 162 -5.85 -18.51 -10.66
CA ASN A 162 -6.19 -17.30 -11.40
C ASN A 162 -5.17 -16.15 -11.34
N SER A 163 -4.49 -15.99 -12.48
CA SER A 163 -4.07 -14.70 -13.01
C SER A 163 -5.29 -13.75 -13.03
N PHE A 164 -5.55 -13.09 -11.91
CA PHE A 164 -6.61 -12.10 -11.77
C PHE A 164 -6.11 -10.81 -12.40
N LEU A 165 -6.59 -10.51 -13.60
CA LEU A 165 -6.62 -9.15 -14.10
C LEU A 165 -7.24 -8.26 -13.02
N TYR A 166 -6.41 -7.50 -12.30
CA TYR A 166 -6.81 -6.63 -11.18
C TYR A 166 -7.82 -5.55 -11.61
N PHE A 167 -7.91 -5.28 -12.91
CA PHE A 167 -8.81 -4.31 -13.51
C PHE A 167 -9.21 -4.75 -14.92
N LYS A 168 -10.48 -4.56 -15.32
CA LYS A 168 -10.86 -4.64 -16.74
C LYS A 168 -10.37 -3.36 -17.44
N ILE A 169 -9.65 -3.49 -18.54
CA ILE A 169 -9.39 -2.37 -19.45
C ILE A 169 -10.75 -2.01 -20.08
N ARG A 170 -11.21 -0.77 -19.94
CA ARG A 170 -12.35 -0.29 -20.72
C ARG A 170 -11.90 -0.22 -22.17
N GLU A 171 -12.55 -0.97 -23.06
CA GLU A 171 -12.43 -0.73 -24.48
C GLU A 171 -12.86 0.71 -24.76
N ALA A 172 -12.11 1.41 -25.60
CA ALA A 172 -12.44 2.79 -25.95
C ALA A 172 -13.83 2.81 -26.59
N SER A 173 -14.77 3.54 -26.00
CA SER A 173 -16.07 3.79 -26.65
C SER A 173 -15.78 4.50 -27.97
N PRO A 174 -16.27 3.99 -29.12
CA PRO A 174 -16.26 4.77 -30.34
C PRO A 174 -17.17 5.99 -30.11
N ASN A 175 -16.69 7.16 -30.56
CA ASN A 175 -17.47 8.40 -30.59
C ASN A 175 -18.60 8.30 -31.61
#